data_AF-A0A831R5E0-F1
#
_entry.id   AF-A0A831R5E0-F1
#
_cell.length_a   1.000
_cell.length_b   1.000
_cell.length_c   1.000
_cell.angle_alpha   90.00
_cell.angle_beta   90.00
_cell.angle_gamma   90.00
#
_symmetry.space_group_name_H-M   'P 1'
#
loop_
_entity.id
_entity.type
_entity.pdbx_description
1 polymer ?
#
loop_
_entity_poly.entity_id
_entity_poly.type
_entity_poly.pdbx_seq_one_letter_code
_entity_poly.pdbx_strand_id
1 'polypeptide(L)'
;MVALSNVRLKIFLRDDIWQRLAARGFQEASHITRSITINWSENQLLNLVMHRILQSDAIQDYYSIKPEDYLADFEKQRNLFYIIFPEQIEAGEKQSDTFDWILGRTGDAIANAPRELIHLFNQAKAEQLKMYEIGEQEPSAKNLFSRQSIKNALLEVSKVRLEQTLYAEYPKMKPYIEKLNREKTEQTITTLARIWSIVAPDARSVAEELVNIRFFVRKGSKEEPKYWVPFLYRPALDMIQGTATE
;
A
#
# COMPACT_ATOMS: atom_id res chain seq x y z
N MET A 1 9.12 -9.73 44.30
CA MET A 1 8.10 -9.87 43.22
C MET A 1 8.53 -11.07 42.39
N VAL A 2 7.80 -12.17 42.43
CA VAL A 2 8.16 -13.41 41.71
C VAL A 2 7.93 -13.17 40.22
N ALA A 3 8.99 -13.20 39.41
CA ALA A 3 8.88 -13.05 37.97
C ALA A 3 8.12 -14.25 37.38
N LEU A 4 7.08 -14.00 36.58
CA LEU A 4 6.33 -15.04 35.88
C LEU A 4 7.23 -15.69 34.82
N SER A 5 7.74 -16.88 35.09
CA SER A 5 8.71 -17.59 34.24
C SER A 5 8.15 -18.03 32.86
N ASN A 6 6.82 -18.12 32.74
CA ASN A 6 6.13 -18.55 31.51
C ASN A 6 5.41 -17.42 30.77
N VAL A 7 5.45 -16.18 31.26
CA VAL A 7 4.80 -15.04 30.62
C VAL A 7 5.88 -14.09 30.12
N ARG A 8 5.90 -13.83 28.80
CA ARG A 8 6.80 -12.86 28.19
C ARG A 8 6.01 -11.75 27.53
N LEU A 9 6.32 -10.51 27.87
CA LEU A 9 5.75 -9.34 27.20
C LEU A 9 6.38 -9.19 25.82
N LYS A 10 5.54 -9.08 24.78
CA LYS A 10 5.94 -8.63 23.45
C LYS A 10 5.30 -7.28 23.20
N ILE A 11 6.13 -6.27 22.95
CA ILE A 11 5.68 -4.92 22.60
C ILE A 11 5.83 -4.79 21.09
N PHE A 12 4.72 -4.51 20.41
CA PHE A 12 4.74 -4.12 19.01
C PHE A 12 4.58 -2.62 18.95
N LEU A 13 5.60 -1.95 18.43
CA LEU A 13 5.59 -0.51 18.25
C LEU A 13 5.89 -0.21 16.79
N ARG A 14 5.20 0.78 16.23
CA ARG A 14 5.52 1.26 14.89
C ARG A 14 6.79 2.10 14.90
N ASP A 15 7.58 1.97 13.85
CA ASP A 15 8.86 2.67 13.71
C ASP A 15 8.72 4.19 13.75
N ASP A 16 7.65 4.75 13.19
CA ASP A 16 7.42 6.21 13.19
C ASP A 16 7.12 6.73 14.60
N ILE A 17 6.40 5.96 15.44
CA ILE A 17 6.16 6.31 16.84
C ILE A 17 7.49 6.24 17.60
N TRP A 18 8.29 5.20 17.37
CA TRP A 18 9.60 5.06 17.98
C TRP A 18 10.52 6.23 17.62
N GLN A 19 10.60 6.62 16.36
CA GLN A 19 11.40 7.77 15.91
C GLN A 19 10.94 9.08 16.55
N ARG A 20 9.63 9.32 16.67
CA ARG A 20 9.09 10.52 17.35
C ARG A 20 9.42 10.56 18.84
N LEU A 21 9.38 9.41 19.52
CA LEU A 21 9.76 9.31 20.93
C LEU A 21 11.26 9.54 21.11
N ALA A 22 12.10 8.93 20.27
CA ALA A 22 13.55 9.09 20.31
C ALA A 22 13.97 10.55 20.04
N ALA A 23 13.33 11.23 19.09
CA ALA A 23 13.62 12.62 18.76
C ALA A 23 13.35 13.60 19.91
N ARG A 24 12.42 13.28 20.82
CA ARG A 24 12.13 14.08 22.03
C ARG A 24 13.06 13.76 23.20
N GLY A 25 13.99 12.82 23.03
CA GLY A 25 14.85 12.29 24.08
C GLY A 25 14.12 11.22 24.89
N PHE A 26 14.37 9.95 24.55
CA PHE A 26 13.95 8.81 25.37
C PHE A 26 15.19 8.22 26.05
N GLN A 27 15.49 8.68 27.28
CA GLN A 27 16.72 8.29 28.00
C GLN A 27 16.84 6.77 28.19
N GLU A 28 15.70 6.09 28.36
CA GLU A 28 15.64 4.64 28.54
C GLU A 28 15.74 3.85 27.21
N ALA A 29 15.89 4.53 26.06
CA ALA A 29 15.99 3.86 24.76
C ALA A 29 17.16 2.88 24.69
N SER A 30 18.25 3.19 25.39
CA SER A 30 19.46 2.36 25.48
C SER A 30 19.22 0.99 26.12
N HIS A 31 18.16 0.84 26.91
CA HIS A 31 17.77 -0.44 27.51
C HIS A 31 17.01 -1.35 26.54
N ILE A 32 16.58 -0.84 25.38
CA ILE A 32 15.99 -1.64 24.31
C ILE A 32 17.12 -2.23 23.45
N THR A 33 17.67 -3.35 23.92
CA THR A 33 18.82 -4.03 23.29
C THR A 33 18.42 -5.08 22.26
N ARG A 34 17.13 -5.45 22.19
CA ARG A 34 16.59 -6.45 21.27
C ARG A 34 15.39 -5.89 20.53
N SER A 35 15.64 -5.31 19.37
CA SER A 35 14.61 -4.91 18.42
C SER A 35 14.70 -5.79 17.16
N ILE A 36 13.54 -6.10 16.59
CA ILE A 36 13.42 -6.73 15.27
C ILE A 36 12.44 -5.86 14.49
N THR A 37 12.89 -5.36 13.34
CA THR A 37 12.01 -4.65 12.41
C THR A 37 11.38 -5.66 11.46
N ILE A 38 10.06 -5.66 11.38
CA ILE A 38 9.32 -6.53 10.45
C ILE A 38 9.30 -5.83 9.09
N ASN A 39 9.98 -6.43 8.12
CA ASN A 39 9.96 -6.00 6.73
C ASN A 39 9.32 -7.10 5.88
N TRP A 40 8.66 -6.68 4.79
CA TRP A 40 8.01 -7.57 3.85
C TRP A 40 8.70 -7.43 2.49
N SER A 41 9.39 -8.48 2.05
CA SER A 41 9.84 -8.57 0.67
C SER A 41 8.69 -8.95 -0.26
N GLU A 42 8.85 -8.67 -1.54
CA GLU A 42 7.94 -9.13 -2.59
C GLU A 42 7.63 -10.63 -2.47
N ASN A 43 8.67 -11.46 -2.28
CA ASN A 43 8.50 -12.91 -2.17
C ASN A 43 7.67 -13.31 -0.94
N GLN A 44 7.85 -12.61 0.18
CA GLN A 44 7.04 -12.87 1.38
C GLN A 44 5.58 -12.44 1.20
N LEU A 45 5.35 -11.35 0.46
CA LEU A 45 4.00 -10.88 0.13
C LEU A 45 3.31 -11.84 -0.84
N LEU A 46 4.00 -12.32 -1.87
CA LEU A 46 3.46 -13.32 -2.79
C LEU A 46 3.12 -14.61 -2.04
N ASN A 47 4.04 -15.09 -1.21
CA ASN A 47 3.83 -16.27 -0.39
C ASN A 47 2.61 -16.14 0.52
N LEU A 48 2.45 -14.99 1.20
CA LEU A 48 1.28 -14.71 2.02
C LEU A 48 -0.03 -14.74 1.21
N VAL A 49 -0.03 -14.19 0.01
CA VAL A 49 -1.20 -14.20 -0.89
C VAL A 49 -1.51 -15.63 -1.31
N MET A 50 -0.50 -16.39 -1.75
CA MET A 50 -0.68 -17.78 -2.18
C MET A 50 -1.14 -18.70 -1.03
N HIS A 51 -0.61 -18.53 0.18
CA HIS A 51 -1.11 -19.24 1.36
C HIS A 51 -2.60 -19.00 1.60
N ARG A 52 -3.08 -17.76 1.40
CA ARG A 52 -4.50 -17.42 1.59
C ARG A 52 -5.39 -18.00 0.48
N ILE A 53 -4.93 -17.96 -0.76
CA ILE A 53 -5.66 -18.51 -1.90
C ILE A 53 -5.79 -20.03 -1.77
N LEU A 54 -4.69 -20.70 -1.43
CA LEU A 54 -4.61 -22.17 -1.36
C LEU A 54 -5.24 -22.76 -0.10
N GLN A 55 -5.81 -21.94 0.79
CA GLN A 55 -6.69 -22.40 1.87
C GLN A 55 -8.09 -22.79 1.37
N SER A 56 -8.46 -22.44 0.14
CA SER A 56 -9.77 -22.76 -0.43
C SER A 56 -9.74 -24.11 -1.15
N ASP A 57 -10.47 -25.09 -0.64
CA ASP A 57 -10.60 -26.41 -1.28
C ASP A 57 -11.19 -26.30 -2.68
N ALA A 58 -12.15 -25.40 -2.90
CA ALA A 58 -12.73 -25.16 -4.23
C ALA A 58 -11.69 -24.68 -5.26
N ILE A 59 -10.70 -23.88 -4.84
CA ILE A 59 -9.62 -23.43 -5.73
C ILE A 59 -8.65 -24.59 -5.98
N GLN A 60 -8.33 -25.38 -4.94
CA GLN A 60 -7.49 -26.56 -5.08
C GLN A 60 -8.10 -27.56 -6.08
N ASP A 61 -9.40 -27.84 -5.98
CA ASP A 61 -10.12 -28.73 -6.88
C ASP A 61 -10.17 -28.19 -8.30
N TYR A 62 -10.54 -26.92 -8.47
CA TYR A 62 -10.66 -26.27 -9.78
C TYR A 62 -9.35 -26.30 -10.58
N TYR A 63 -8.22 -26.08 -9.92
CA TYR A 63 -6.90 -26.16 -10.55
C TYR A 63 -6.25 -27.55 -10.46
N SER A 64 -6.85 -28.48 -9.71
CA SER A 64 -6.33 -29.82 -9.46
C SER A 64 -4.91 -29.80 -8.87
N ILE A 65 -4.71 -28.97 -7.85
CA ILE A 65 -3.41 -28.71 -7.19
C ILE A 65 -3.44 -29.10 -5.72
N LYS A 66 -2.27 -29.48 -5.17
CA LYS A 66 -2.08 -29.68 -3.73
C LYS A 66 -1.21 -28.55 -3.18
N PRO A 67 -1.63 -27.84 -2.11
CA PRO A 67 -0.89 -26.68 -1.59
C PRO A 67 0.58 -26.98 -1.25
N GLU A 68 0.86 -28.18 -0.74
CA GLU A 68 2.19 -28.64 -0.35
C GLU A 68 3.22 -28.56 -1.50
N ASP A 69 2.77 -28.76 -2.74
CA ASP A 69 3.62 -28.75 -3.93
C ASP A 69 4.08 -27.34 -4.34
N TYR A 70 3.41 -26.29 -3.83
CA TYR A 70 3.62 -24.90 -4.21
C TYR A 70 4.17 -24.05 -3.05
N LEU A 71 3.68 -24.22 -1.82
CA LEU A 71 3.96 -23.28 -0.72
C LEU A 71 5.43 -23.22 -0.27
N ALA A 72 6.23 -24.23 -0.59
CA ALA A 72 7.67 -24.25 -0.33
C ALA A 72 8.54 -23.73 -1.49
N ASP A 73 7.94 -23.43 -2.66
CA ASP A 73 8.66 -23.08 -3.89
C ASP A 73 8.13 -21.78 -4.49
N PHE A 74 9.00 -20.77 -4.54
CA PHE A 74 8.64 -19.43 -5.00
C PHE A 74 8.29 -19.38 -6.50
N GLU A 75 9.02 -20.10 -7.36
CA GLU A 75 8.76 -20.09 -8.80
C GLU A 75 7.42 -20.76 -9.12
N LYS A 76 7.11 -21.86 -8.42
CA LYS A 76 5.78 -22.49 -8.55
C LYS A 76 4.66 -21.58 -8.05
N GLN A 77 4.86 -20.86 -6.96
CA GLN A 77 3.90 -19.85 -6.48
C GLN A 77 3.65 -18.76 -7.52
N ARG A 78 4.73 -18.21 -8.10
CA ARG A 78 4.65 -17.19 -9.13
C ARG A 78 3.95 -17.68 -10.39
N ASN A 79 4.29 -18.88 -10.86
CA ASN A 79 3.63 -19.49 -12.02
C ASN A 79 2.14 -19.72 -11.77
N LEU A 80 1.78 -20.25 -10.59
CA LEU A 80 0.37 -20.45 -10.25
C LEU A 80 -0.38 -19.13 -10.10
N PHE A 81 0.25 -18.11 -9.51
CA PHE A 81 -0.34 -16.78 -9.42
C PHE A 81 -0.76 -16.26 -10.80
N TYR A 82 0.09 -16.40 -11.82
CA TYR A 82 -0.21 -15.98 -13.19
C TYR A 82 -1.14 -16.91 -13.98
N ILE A 83 -1.51 -18.07 -13.41
CA ILE A 83 -2.65 -18.86 -13.89
C ILE A 83 -3.96 -18.31 -13.32
N ILE A 84 -3.96 -17.82 -12.08
CA ILE A 84 -5.14 -17.32 -11.37
C ILE A 84 -5.46 -15.87 -11.75
N PHE A 85 -4.44 -15.05 -11.93
CA PHE A 85 -4.52 -13.64 -12.26
C PHE A 85 -3.99 -13.39 -13.67
N PRO A 86 -4.47 -12.33 -14.36
CA PRO A 86 -3.93 -11.96 -15.66
C PRO A 86 -2.44 -11.62 -15.53
N GLU A 87 -1.66 -11.88 -16.58
CA GLU A 87 -0.21 -11.58 -16.58
C GLU A 87 0.09 -10.09 -16.43
N GLN A 88 -0.73 -9.23 -17.06
CA GLN A 88 -0.64 -7.78 -16.98
C GLN A 88 -2.01 -7.14 -16.78
N ILE A 89 -2.04 -6.03 -16.03
CA ILE A 89 -3.25 -5.22 -15.81
C ILE A 89 -3.41 -4.12 -16.88
N GLU A 90 -2.31 -3.48 -17.25
CA GLU A 90 -2.25 -2.53 -18.37
C GLU A 90 -1.70 -3.24 -19.60
N ALA A 91 -2.23 -2.91 -20.78
CA ALA A 91 -1.74 -3.50 -22.02
C ALA A 91 -0.43 -2.84 -22.47
N GLY A 92 0.55 -3.66 -22.86
CA GLY A 92 1.76 -3.20 -23.57
C GLY A 92 3.04 -3.92 -23.12
N GLU A 93 4.00 -4.05 -24.03
CA GLU A 93 5.25 -4.79 -23.80
C GLU A 93 6.12 -4.21 -22.66
N LYS A 94 5.98 -2.92 -22.36
CA LYS A 94 6.73 -2.22 -21.30
C LYS A 94 5.97 -2.13 -19.98
N GLN A 95 4.79 -2.75 -19.88
CA GLN A 95 4.01 -2.73 -18.65
C GLN A 95 4.54 -3.76 -17.67
N SER A 96 4.51 -3.40 -16.39
CA SER A 96 4.83 -4.33 -15.31
C SER A 96 3.86 -5.50 -15.31
N ASP A 97 4.31 -6.63 -14.78
CA ASP A 97 3.42 -7.75 -14.51
C ASP A 97 2.37 -7.36 -13.45
N THR A 98 1.34 -8.19 -13.30
CA THR A 98 0.22 -7.89 -12.40
C THR A 98 0.64 -7.78 -10.94
N PHE A 99 1.59 -8.60 -10.47
CA PHE A 99 1.98 -8.54 -9.07
C PHE A 99 2.78 -7.27 -8.76
N ASP A 100 3.76 -6.92 -9.59
CA ASP A 100 4.50 -5.66 -9.51
C ASP A 100 3.58 -4.45 -9.62
N TRP A 101 2.60 -4.53 -10.52
CA TRP A 101 1.61 -3.47 -10.71
C TRP A 101 0.78 -3.23 -9.44
N ILE A 102 0.39 -4.31 -8.75
CA ILE A 102 -0.34 -4.29 -7.48
C ILE A 102 0.54 -3.71 -6.38
N LEU A 103 1.81 -4.13 -6.29
CA LEU A 103 2.75 -3.60 -5.30
C LEU A 103 2.93 -2.09 -5.47
N GLY A 104 3.12 -1.62 -6.70
CA GLY A 104 3.23 -0.18 -6.99
C GLY A 104 2.01 0.66 -6.59
N ARG A 105 0.84 0.04 -6.38
CA ARG A 105 -0.44 0.73 -6.06
C ARG A 105 -0.94 0.52 -4.64
N THR A 106 -0.43 -0.50 -3.96
CA THR A 106 -0.77 -0.80 -2.56
C THR A 106 0.30 -0.34 -1.59
N GLY A 107 1.46 0.11 -2.09
CA GLY A 107 2.55 0.66 -1.29
C GLY A 107 2.30 2.11 -0.88
N ASP A 108 2.70 2.45 0.34
CA ASP A 108 2.81 3.84 0.76
C ASP A 108 4.14 4.46 0.24
N ALA A 109 4.60 5.56 0.84
CA ALA A 109 5.84 6.20 0.44
C ALA A 109 7.11 5.32 0.64
N ILE A 110 7.02 4.23 1.40
CA ILE A 110 8.19 3.42 1.81
C ILE A 110 8.03 1.96 1.40
N ALA A 111 6.90 1.32 1.71
CA ALA A 111 6.77 -0.12 1.54
C ALA A 111 5.33 -0.58 1.37
N ASN A 112 5.21 -1.81 0.87
CA ASN A 112 3.97 -2.57 0.88
C ASN A 112 3.76 -3.23 2.25
N ALA A 113 2.51 -3.20 2.69
CA ALA A 113 2.09 -3.94 3.87
C ALA A 113 1.07 -5.02 3.49
N PRO A 114 1.08 -6.20 4.15
CA PRO A 114 0.17 -7.29 3.82
C PRO A 114 -1.31 -6.90 3.86
N ARG A 115 -1.70 -6.01 4.77
CA ARG A 115 -3.09 -5.58 4.95
C ARG A 115 -3.66 -4.96 3.68
N GLU A 116 -2.92 -4.08 3.02
CA GLU A 116 -3.34 -3.38 1.82
C GLU A 116 -3.48 -4.35 0.64
N LEU A 117 -2.57 -5.33 0.50
CA LEU A 117 -2.71 -6.39 -0.51
C LEU A 117 -3.93 -7.28 -0.24
N ILE A 118 -4.09 -7.76 1.00
CA ILE A 118 -5.24 -8.59 1.39
C ILE A 118 -6.54 -7.84 1.11
N HIS A 119 -6.59 -6.56 1.45
CA HIS A 119 -7.77 -5.74 1.22
C HIS A 119 -8.06 -5.61 -0.28
N LEU A 120 -7.03 -5.35 -1.10
CA LEU A 120 -7.17 -5.30 -2.55
C LEU A 120 -7.74 -6.60 -3.12
N PHE A 121 -7.19 -7.77 -2.77
CA PHE A 121 -7.68 -9.04 -3.31
C PHE A 121 -9.10 -9.37 -2.84
N ASN A 122 -9.44 -9.05 -1.60
CA ASN A 122 -10.81 -9.21 -1.10
C ASN A 122 -11.81 -8.32 -1.85
N GLN A 123 -11.43 -7.06 -2.11
CA GLN A 123 -12.27 -6.15 -2.87
C GLN A 123 -12.34 -6.55 -4.34
N ALA A 124 -11.23 -6.96 -4.97
CA ALA A 124 -11.22 -7.46 -6.35
C ALA A 124 -12.14 -8.67 -6.51
N LYS A 125 -12.18 -9.56 -5.50
CA LYS A 125 -13.13 -10.68 -5.48
C LYS A 125 -14.58 -10.19 -5.45
N ALA A 126 -14.89 -9.22 -4.58
CA ALA A 126 -16.22 -8.65 -4.52
C ALA A 126 -16.60 -7.96 -5.85
N GLU A 127 -15.69 -7.22 -6.48
CA GLU A 127 -15.91 -6.60 -7.79
C GLU A 127 -16.13 -7.65 -8.88
N GLN A 128 -15.33 -8.72 -8.92
CA GLN A 128 -15.50 -9.78 -9.90
C GLN A 128 -16.85 -10.51 -9.74
N LEU A 129 -17.30 -10.73 -8.51
CA LEU A 129 -18.62 -11.32 -8.25
C LEU A 129 -19.76 -10.40 -8.70
N LYS A 130 -19.67 -9.09 -8.43
CA LYS A 130 -20.64 -8.10 -8.94
C LYS A 130 -20.70 -8.10 -10.48
N MET A 131 -19.56 -8.24 -11.14
CA MET A 131 -19.50 -8.33 -12.60
C MET A 131 -20.25 -9.57 -13.12
N TYR A 132 -20.14 -10.71 -12.43
CA TYR A 132 -20.94 -11.90 -12.77
C TYR A 132 -22.45 -11.70 -12.54
N GLU A 133 -22.84 -10.98 -11.47
CA GLU A 133 -24.25 -10.69 -11.17
C GLU A 133 -24.94 -9.88 -12.28
N ILE A 134 -24.20 -9.05 -13.01
CA ILE A 134 -24.71 -8.25 -14.14
C ILE A 134 -24.49 -8.93 -15.51
N GLY A 135 -24.00 -10.17 -15.52
CA GLY A 135 -23.81 -10.97 -16.74
C GLY A 135 -22.59 -10.61 -17.57
N GLU A 136 -21.56 -9.97 -16.97
CA GLU A 136 -20.28 -9.84 -17.66
C GLU A 136 -19.63 -11.22 -17.91
N GLN A 137 -18.85 -11.30 -18.99
CA GLN A 137 -18.19 -12.55 -19.37
C GLN A 137 -17.11 -12.94 -18.37
N GLU A 138 -16.89 -14.25 -18.26
CA GLU A 138 -15.77 -14.78 -17.49
C GLU A 138 -14.42 -14.26 -18.03
N PRO A 139 -13.43 -14.03 -17.14
CA PRO A 139 -12.08 -13.69 -17.56
C PRO A 139 -11.55 -14.68 -18.60
N SER A 140 -10.81 -14.20 -19.60
CA SER A 140 -10.21 -15.10 -20.58
C SER A 140 -9.16 -16.01 -19.90
N ALA A 141 -8.98 -17.21 -20.47
CA ALA A 141 -8.12 -18.27 -19.94
C ALA A 141 -8.62 -18.88 -18.63
N LYS A 142 -7.70 -19.44 -17.83
CA LYS A 142 -7.99 -20.06 -16.53
C LYS A 142 -8.01 -19.04 -15.37
N ASN A 143 -8.05 -17.74 -15.66
CA ASN A 143 -7.99 -16.71 -14.63
C ASN A 143 -9.30 -16.63 -13.83
N LEU A 144 -9.21 -16.42 -12.52
CA LEU A 144 -10.39 -16.14 -11.68
C LEU A 144 -10.76 -14.65 -11.67
N PHE A 145 -9.82 -13.77 -12.04
CA PHE A 145 -9.99 -12.32 -11.94
C PHE A 145 -9.78 -11.67 -13.29
N SER A 146 -10.67 -10.76 -13.65
CA SER A 146 -10.47 -9.84 -14.77
C SER A 146 -9.53 -8.69 -14.37
N ARG A 147 -8.87 -8.09 -15.37
CA ARG A 147 -8.09 -6.85 -15.15
C ARG A 147 -8.94 -5.73 -14.54
N GLN A 148 -10.21 -5.64 -14.95
CA GLN A 148 -11.13 -4.60 -14.51
C GLN A 148 -11.51 -4.76 -13.03
N SER A 149 -11.77 -5.99 -12.56
CA SER A 149 -12.08 -6.24 -11.14
C SER A 149 -10.98 -5.74 -10.20
N ILE A 150 -9.71 -5.94 -10.59
CA ILE A 150 -8.52 -5.50 -9.84
C ILE A 150 -8.40 -3.97 -9.88
N LYS A 151 -8.66 -3.34 -11.03
CA LYS A 151 -8.66 -1.86 -11.15
C LYS A 151 -9.76 -1.22 -10.31
N ASN A 152 -10.97 -1.76 -10.36
CA ASN A 152 -12.13 -1.25 -9.61
C ASN A 152 -11.90 -1.31 -8.09
N ALA A 153 -11.15 -2.31 -7.62
CA ALA A 153 -10.83 -2.49 -6.21
C ALA A 153 -9.96 -1.37 -5.62
N LEU A 154 -9.15 -0.68 -6.44
CA LEU A 154 -8.18 0.33 -5.97
C LEU A 154 -8.84 1.49 -5.23
N LEU A 155 -10.01 1.94 -5.68
CA LEU A 155 -10.67 3.11 -5.09
C LEU A 155 -11.03 2.86 -3.63
N GLU A 156 -11.62 1.70 -3.35
CA GLU A 156 -12.02 1.35 -1.97
C GLU A 156 -10.79 1.19 -1.06
N VAL A 157 -9.74 0.52 -1.55
CA VAL A 157 -8.48 0.39 -0.79
C VAL A 157 -7.88 1.76 -0.48
N SER A 158 -7.90 2.66 -1.46
CA SER A 158 -7.42 4.03 -1.31
C SER A 158 -8.21 4.81 -0.26
N LYS A 159 -9.55 4.74 -0.31
CA LYS A 159 -10.45 5.40 0.65
C LYS A 159 -10.26 4.88 2.06
N VAL A 160 -10.27 3.57 2.25
CA VAL A 160 -10.07 2.97 3.57
C VAL A 160 -8.71 3.35 4.14
N ARG A 161 -7.64 3.35 3.33
CA ARG A 161 -6.32 3.76 3.77
C ARG A 161 -6.29 5.24 4.17
N LEU A 162 -6.87 6.10 3.37
CA LEU A 162 -6.87 7.55 3.62
C LEU A 162 -7.74 7.91 4.84
N GLU A 163 -8.99 7.46 4.84
CA GLU A 163 -10.02 7.89 5.79
C GLU A 163 -9.93 7.15 7.12
N GLN A 164 -9.78 5.82 7.08
CA GLN A 164 -9.85 5.01 8.29
C GLN A 164 -8.48 4.82 8.96
N THR A 165 -7.39 5.04 8.21
CA THR A 165 -6.03 4.94 8.76
C THR A 165 -5.36 6.31 8.88
N LEU A 166 -5.09 6.98 7.76
CA LEU A 166 -4.25 8.18 7.78
C LEU A 166 -4.91 9.35 8.52
N TYR A 167 -6.19 9.61 8.29
CA TYR A 167 -6.92 10.67 9.00
C TYR A 167 -7.15 10.37 10.47
N ALA A 168 -7.36 9.10 10.83
CA ALA A 168 -7.50 8.68 12.22
C ALA A 168 -6.19 8.87 13.00
N GLU A 169 -5.05 8.57 12.37
CA GLU A 169 -3.73 8.67 13.00
C GLU A 169 -3.20 10.10 13.04
N TYR A 170 -3.46 10.90 12.00
CA TYR A 170 -2.93 12.26 11.84
C TYR A 170 -4.04 13.26 11.51
N PRO A 171 -5.01 13.47 12.41
CA PRO A 171 -6.16 14.34 12.16
C PRO A 171 -5.78 15.80 11.86
N LYS A 172 -4.63 16.26 12.37
CA LYS A 172 -4.10 17.60 12.08
C LYS A 172 -3.66 17.79 10.62
N MET A 173 -3.29 16.71 9.95
CA MET A 173 -2.82 16.74 8.56
C MET A 173 -3.97 16.66 7.55
N LYS A 174 -5.15 16.19 7.98
CA LYS A 174 -6.34 16.04 7.13
C LYS A 174 -6.69 17.30 6.32
N PRO A 175 -6.74 18.53 6.89
CA PRO A 175 -7.10 19.72 6.11
C PRO A 175 -6.12 20.03 4.97
N TYR A 176 -4.85 19.67 5.13
CA TYR A 176 -3.83 19.86 4.08
C TYR A 176 -3.94 18.81 2.98
N ILE A 177 -4.27 17.57 3.34
CA ILE A 177 -4.45 16.48 2.40
C ILE A 177 -5.72 16.66 1.57
N GLU A 178 -6.84 17.06 2.19
CA GLU A 178 -8.11 17.29 1.48
C GLU A 178 -8.00 18.39 0.43
N LYS A 179 -7.17 19.41 0.68
CA LYS A 179 -6.88 20.47 -0.30
C LYS A 179 -6.11 19.99 -1.54
N LEU A 180 -5.54 18.78 -1.51
CA LEU A 180 -4.88 18.16 -2.67
C LEU A 180 -5.87 17.38 -3.56
N ASN A 181 -7.15 17.35 -3.21
CA ASN A 181 -8.17 16.73 -4.04
C ASN A 181 -8.19 17.38 -5.43
N ARG A 182 -8.11 16.57 -6.49
CA ARG A 182 -8.03 16.98 -7.90
C ARG A 182 -6.79 17.80 -8.28
N GLU A 183 -5.81 17.89 -7.39
CA GLU A 183 -4.53 18.52 -7.71
C GLU A 183 -3.58 17.56 -8.43
N LYS A 184 -2.47 18.12 -8.94
CA LYS A 184 -1.41 17.31 -9.57
C LYS A 184 -0.72 16.40 -8.55
N THR A 185 -0.33 15.21 -9.00
CA THR A 185 0.32 14.17 -8.16
C THR A 185 1.70 14.55 -7.63
N GLU A 186 2.40 15.50 -8.28
CA GLU A 186 3.69 16.01 -7.86
C GLU A 186 3.63 17.52 -7.70
N GLN A 187 4.10 18.01 -6.55
CA GLN A 187 3.96 19.39 -6.12
C GLN A 187 5.32 19.98 -5.70
N THR A 188 5.50 21.28 -5.90
CA THR A 188 6.65 22.05 -5.38
C THR A 188 6.24 22.79 -4.11
N ILE A 189 7.21 23.36 -3.39
CA ILE A 189 6.89 24.23 -2.24
C ILE A 189 6.02 25.42 -2.66
N THR A 190 6.29 26.00 -3.83
CA THR A 190 5.51 27.12 -4.39
C THR A 190 4.04 26.74 -4.60
N THR A 191 3.79 25.59 -5.23
CA THR A 191 2.43 25.14 -5.54
C THR A 191 1.69 24.71 -4.28
N LEU A 192 2.37 24.06 -3.33
CA LEU A 192 1.81 23.71 -2.02
C LEU A 192 1.46 24.94 -1.18
N ALA A 193 2.31 25.96 -1.17
CA ALA A 193 2.03 27.23 -0.50
C ALA A 193 0.75 27.89 -1.03
N ARG A 194 0.55 27.86 -2.36
CA ARG A 194 -0.69 28.31 -3.02
C ARG A 194 -1.90 27.48 -2.61
N ILE A 195 -1.82 26.16 -2.73
CA ILE A 195 -2.91 25.22 -2.40
C ILE A 195 -3.35 25.39 -0.94
N TRP A 196 -2.39 25.48 -0.02
CA TRP A 196 -2.67 25.58 1.40
C TRP A 196 -2.96 27.01 1.87
N SER A 197 -2.65 28.00 1.03
CA SER A 197 -2.78 29.43 1.33
C SER A 197 -1.93 29.86 2.53
N ILE A 198 -0.67 29.43 2.53
CA ILE A 198 0.33 29.71 3.57
C ILE A 198 1.66 30.13 2.94
N VAL A 199 2.59 30.65 3.75
CA VAL A 199 3.91 31.05 3.25
C VAL A 199 4.80 29.84 2.99
N ALA A 200 5.77 29.98 2.08
CA ALA A 200 6.66 28.89 1.67
C ALA A 200 7.40 28.16 2.82
N PRO A 201 7.88 28.83 3.89
CA PRO A 201 8.46 28.15 5.04
C PRO A 201 7.48 27.21 5.75
N ASP A 202 6.23 27.66 5.95
CA ASP A 202 5.18 26.86 6.60
C ASP A 202 4.76 25.70 5.69
N ALA A 203 4.63 25.95 4.38
CA ALA A 203 4.37 24.89 3.40
C ALA A 203 5.48 23.83 3.42
N ARG A 204 6.75 24.22 3.51
CA ARG A 204 7.85 23.26 3.66
C ARG A 204 7.69 22.44 4.94
N SER A 205 7.36 23.06 6.07
CA SER A 205 7.15 22.33 7.33
C SER A 205 6.02 21.30 7.22
N VAL A 206 4.88 21.69 6.66
CA VAL A 206 3.73 20.79 6.46
C VAL A 206 4.10 19.65 5.49
N ALA A 207 4.80 19.97 4.40
CA ALA A 207 5.21 18.98 3.41
C ALA A 207 6.16 17.93 4.01
N GLU A 208 7.14 18.34 4.83
CA GLU A 208 8.02 17.40 5.54
C GLU A 208 7.26 16.58 6.59
N GLU A 209 6.25 17.14 7.27
CA GLU A 209 5.37 16.34 8.15
C GLU A 209 4.59 15.29 7.34
N LEU A 210 4.07 15.64 6.17
CA LEU A 210 3.42 14.72 5.24
C LEU A 210 4.36 13.63 4.70
N VAL A 211 5.66 13.94 4.54
CA VAL A 211 6.69 12.92 4.25
C VAL A 211 6.88 11.98 5.45
N ASN A 212 6.97 12.52 6.66
CA ASN A 212 7.19 11.73 7.88
C ASN A 212 6.05 10.75 8.15
N ILE A 213 4.81 11.10 7.82
CA ILE A 213 3.64 10.21 7.95
C ILE A 213 3.42 9.33 6.70
N ARG A 214 4.37 9.32 5.76
CA ARG A 214 4.39 8.49 4.55
C ARG A 214 3.25 8.78 3.55
N PHE A 215 2.70 10.00 3.60
CA PHE A 215 1.76 10.48 2.60
C PHE A 215 2.48 11.01 1.35
N PHE A 216 3.60 11.71 1.53
CA PHE A 216 4.45 12.14 0.42
C PHE A 216 5.74 11.33 0.32
N VAL A 217 6.20 11.15 -0.91
CA VAL A 217 7.58 10.79 -1.23
C VAL A 217 8.31 12.07 -1.62
N ARG A 218 9.43 12.36 -0.94
CA ARG A 218 10.32 13.44 -1.34
C ARG A 218 11.11 13.04 -2.59
N LYS A 219 11.11 13.93 -3.58
CA LYS A 219 11.87 13.84 -4.83
C LYS A 219 12.70 15.12 -5.04
N GLY A 220 13.59 15.11 -6.03
CA GLY A 220 14.40 16.28 -6.38
C GLY A 220 15.58 16.51 -5.43
N SER A 221 16.17 17.70 -5.50
CA SER A 221 17.31 18.08 -4.68
C SER A 221 16.89 18.54 -3.28
N LYS A 222 17.86 18.74 -2.37
CA LYS A 222 17.56 19.32 -1.05
C LYS A 222 17.07 20.77 -1.15
N GLU A 223 17.58 21.51 -2.13
CA GLU A 223 17.30 22.93 -2.36
C GLU A 223 15.95 23.14 -3.05
N GLU A 224 15.62 22.25 -4.00
CA GLU A 224 14.38 22.25 -4.77
C GLU A 224 13.63 20.92 -4.58
N PRO A 225 13.10 20.66 -3.38
CA PRO A 225 12.36 19.43 -3.12
C PRO A 225 11.02 19.45 -3.87
N LYS A 226 10.66 18.29 -4.41
CA LYS A 226 9.33 17.98 -4.93
C LYS A 226 8.66 16.94 -4.04
N TYR A 227 7.35 17.02 -3.92
CA TYR A 227 6.56 16.14 -3.07
C TYR A 227 5.56 15.39 -3.94
N TRP A 228 5.67 14.07 -3.93
CA TRP A 228 4.91 13.19 -4.81
C TRP A 228 3.98 12.30 -3.99
N VAL A 229 2.71 12.22 -4.38
CA VAL A 229 1.73 11.37 -3.71
C VAL A 229 1.81 9.95 -4.28
N PRO A 230 2.03 8.90 -3.45
CA PRO A 230 1.94 7.49 -3.84
C PRO A 230 0.61 7.14 -4.49
N PHE A 231 0.63 6.16 -5.40
CA PHE A 231 -0.59 5.69 -6.09
C PHE A 231 -1.70 5.28 -5.12
N LEU A 232 -1.33 4.75 -3.96
CA LEU A 232 -2.26 4.33 -2.91
C LEU A 232 -3.29 5.40 -2.52
N TYR A 233 -2.94 6.68 -2.54
CA TYR A 233 -3.85 7.76 -2.09
C TYR A 233 -4.57 8.49 -3.23
N ARG A 234 -4.15 8.28 -4.48
CA ARG A 234 -4.63 9.10 -5.61
C ARG A 234 -6.08 8.85 -5.97
N PRO A 235 -6.59 7.60 -6.03
CA PRO A 235 -7.99 7.36 -6.35
C PRO A 235 -8.93 8.07 -5.37
N ALA A 236 -8.64 8.04 -4.06
CA ALA A 236 -9.48 8.70 -3.06
C ALA A 236 -9.45 10.23 -3.12
N LEU A 237 -8.42 10.82 -3.73
CA LEU A 237 -8.23 12.26 -3.87
C LEU A 237 -8.45 12.75 -5.32
N ASP A 238 -9.01 11.91 -6.20
CA ASP A 238 -9.24 12.23 -7.62
C ASP A 238 -8.02 12.90 -8.31
N MET A 239 -6.80 12.51 -7.94
CA MET A 239 -5.60 13.28 -8.32
C MET A 239 -5.28 13.17 -9.80
N ILE A 240 -4.76 14.26 -10.37
CA ILE A 240 -4.39 14.33 -11.79
C ILE A 240 -2.91 13.98 -11.96
N GLN A 241 -2.61 12.97 -12.78
CA GLN A 241 -1.24 12.57 -13.06
C GLN A 241 -0.40 13.73 -13.63
N GLY A 242 0.82 13.89 -13.10
CA GLY A 242 1.81 14.86 -13.58
C GLY A 242 2.36 15.78 -12.49
N THR A 243 3.25 16.67 -12.91
CA THR A 243 3.89 17.70 -12.08
C THR A 243 3.10 19.00 -12.16
N ALA A 244 2.86 19.61 -11.01
CA ALA A 244 2.31 20.95 -10.91
C ALA A 244 3.27 21.96 -11.54
N THR A 245 2.73 22.81 -12.40
CA THR A 245 3.43 23.99 -12.90
C THR A 245 3.19 25.14 -11.94
N GLU A 246 4.19 26.00 -11.80
CA GLU A 246 4.09 27.24 -11.03
C GLU A 246 2.97 28.15 -11.57
#